data_AF-A0A355H5M2-F1
#
_entry.id   AF-A0A355H5M2-F1
#
_cell.length_a   1.000
_cell.length_b   1.000
_cell.length_c   1.000
_cell.angle_alpha   90.00
_cell.angle_beta   90.00
_cell.angle_gamma   90.00
#
_symmetry.space_group_name_H-M   'P 1'
#
loop_
_entity.id
_entity.type
_entity.pdbx_description
1 polymer ?
#
loop_
_entity_poly.entity_id
_entity_poly.type
_entity_poly.pdbx_seq_one_letter_code
_entity_poly.pdbx_strand_id
1 'polypeptide(L)'
;MKLVAFNNDSRSALDVQSVKTLVDYVLGSKSGKEVTLPQIQNTTGAYYEYDTKIGFPDFLQYSFSGQIPLVITSPASLRYSQWSSLQGKSRKLPGRWKPLAHDGKPVIIRGTQRDGITPDQTTGVYYEYDLKRTLILLHFNEQQVLVSISKQMNISDVGKKGFILGNDDDWNYYYSGETGSAQAGLGWVKSYIYDYFSVAVYTESSSSPATVRAGIFQWIRAGWSGINFVQAEHIIKGMKRHSKNLKSILESPNLPPPEQIAATYQWLSSLPPNELVAKYTALQQARLVLAVTSGKIKSPETKKPNALAHPPKEQIIDALMLEYLKIALGKPSLINKQIVLGMN
;
A
#
# COMPACT_ATOMS: atom_id res chain seq x y z
N MET A 1 17.93 -11.68 -3.46
CA MET A 1 18.31 -11.79 -2.02
C MET A 1 19.33 -10.77 -1.55
N LYS A 2 20.40 -10.45 -2.30
CA LYS A 2 21.40 -9.44 -1.87
C LYS A 2 20.79 -8.09 -1.49
N LEU A 3 19.86 -7.55 -2.29
CA LEU A 3 19.17 -6.30 -1.96
C LEU A 3 18.28 -6.40 -0.71
N VAL A 4 17.66 -7.56 -0.47
CA VAL A 4 16.89 -7.82 0.76
C VAL A 4 17.82 -7.85 1.98
N ALA A 5 19.00 -8.44 1.85
CA ALA A 5 20.04 -8.39 2.89
C ALA A 5 20.52 -6.95 3.13
N PHE A 6 20.74 -6.18 2.07
CA PHE A 6 21.07 -4.75 2.15
C PHE A 6 20.01 -3.92 2.88
N ASN A 7 18.73 -4.28 2.75
CA ASN A 7 17.64 -3.64 3.50
C ASN A 7 17.72 -3.93 5.02
N ASN A 8 18.26 -5.10 5.39
CA ASN A 8 18.35 -5.51 6.80
C ASN A 8 19.58 -4.99 7.53
N ASP A 9 20.69 -4.73 6.81
CA ASP A 9 21.94 -4.20 7.37
C ASP A 9 22.29 -2.82 6.80
N SER A 10 22.11 -1.78 7.61
CA SER A 10 22.41 -0.40 7.23
C SER A 10 23.90 -0.11 6.99
N ARG A 11 24.81 -0.99 7.44
CA ARG A 11 26.27 -0.86 7.25
C ARG A 11 26.75 -1.47 5.94
N SER A 12 25.93 -2.32 5.32
CA SER A 12 26.28 -2.96 4.06
C SER A 12 26.33 -1.94 2.92
N ALA A 13 27.34 -2.07 2.06
CA ALA A 13 27.44 -1.28 0.84
C ALA A 13 26.36 -1.70 -0.17
N LEU A 14 25.87 -0.75 -0.97
CA LEU A 14 24.93 -1.05 -2.03
C LEU A 14 25.63 -1.85 -3.13
N ASP A 15 25.14 -3.06 -3.40
CA ASP A 15 25.55 -3.84 -4.57
C ASP A 15 24.88 -3.28 -5.82
N VAL A 16 25.57 -2.33 -6.48
CA VAL A 16 25.11 -1.68 -7.70
C VAL A 16 24.88 -2.68 -8.84
N GLN A 17 25.68 -3.75 -8.90
CA GLN A 17 25.50 -4.78 -9.93
C GLN A 17 24.19 -5.54 -9.74
N SER A 18 23.80 -5.81 -8.49
CA SER A 18 22.48 -6.39 -8.19
C SER A 18 21.33 -5.47 -8.59
N VAL A 19 21.47 -4.15 -8.40
CA VAL A 19 20.49 -3.17 -8.88
C VAL A 19 20.41 -3.20 -10.40
N LYS A 20 21.56 -3.11 -11.08
CA LYS A 20 21.67 -3.18 -12.55
C LYS A 20 20.94 -4.41 -13.12
N THR A 21 21.20 -5.59 -12.57
CA THR A 21 20.56 -6.83 -13.04
C THR A 21 19.03 -6.77 -12.96
N LEU A 22 18.47 -6.17 -11.91
CA LEU A 22 17.01 -6.03 -11.81
C LEU A 22 16.46 -4.98 -12.78
N VAL A 23 17.16 -3.85 -12.95
CA VAL A 23 16.74 -2.81 -13.90
C VAL A 23 16.78 -3.35 -15.33
N ASP A 24 17.88 -3.99 -15.73
CA ASP A 24 18.02 -4.64 -17.03
C ASP A 24 16.92 -5.68 -17.25
N TYR A 25 16.60 -6.49 -16.22
CA TYR A 25 15.50 -7.44 -16.31
C TYR A 25 14.18 -6.72 -16.56
N VAL A 26 13.84 -5.70 -15.80
CA VAL A 26 12.56 -4.97 -15.91
C VAL A 26 12.41 -4.27 -17.26
N LEU A 27 13.50 -3.70 -17.80
CA LEU A 27 13.52 -3.04 -19.10
C LEU A 27 13.61 -4.01 -20.29
N GLY A 28 14.16 -5.20 -20.07
CA GLY A 28 14.34 -6.20 -21.13
C GLY A 28 13.02 -6.74 -21.68
N SER A 29 13.03 -7.08 -22.98
CA SER A 29 11.90 -7.75 -23.65
C SER A 29 11.59 -9.10 -23.02
N LYS A 30 10.31 -9.39 -22.83
CA LYS A 30 9.81 -10.65 -22.26
C LYS A 30 8.60 -11.13 -23.05
N SER A 31 8.36 -12.43 -23.06
CA SER A 31 7.18 -13.04 -23.70
C SER A 31 5.87 -12.76 -22.94
N GLY A 32 5.96 -12.39 -21.67
CA GLY A 32 4.82 -12.09 -20.81
C GLY A 32 5.18 -11.11 -19.70
N LYS A 33 4.14 -10.60 -19.03
CA LYS A 33 4.26 -9.62 -17.95
C LYS A 33 4.29 -10.24 -16.56
N GLU A 34 4.15 -11.56 -16.46
CA GLU A 34 4.10 -12.29 -15.19
C GLU A 34 4.96 -13.54 -15.25
N VAL A 35 5.60 -13.87 -14.14
CA VAL A 35 6.49 -15.02 -14.02
C VAL A 35 6.40 -15.59 -12.61
N THR A 36 6.25 -16.91 -12.48
CA THR A 36 6.46 -17.60 -11.20
C THR A 36 7.94 -17.60 -10.88
N LEU A 37 8.31 -17.05 -9.72
CA LEU A 37 9.70 -17.00 -9.29
C LEU A 37 10.06 -18.24 -8.48
N PRO A 38 11.36 -18.61 -8.43
CA PRO A 38 11.83 -19.66 -7.53
C PRO A 38 11.45 -19.38 -6.08
N GLN A 39 11.08 -20.45 -5.37
CA GLN A 39 10.86 -20.40 -3.93
C GLN A 39 12.17 -20.06 -3.21
N ILE A 40 12.09 -19.16 -2.23
CA ILE A 40 13.23 -18.75 -1.41
C ILE A 40 12.79 -18.77 0.04
N GLN A 41 13.54 -19.40 0.94
CA GLN A 41 13.21 -19.42 2.38
C GLN A 41 11.75 -19.85 2.67
N ASN A 42 11.24 -20.83 1.93
CA ASN A 42 9.86 -21.32 2.00
C ASN A 42 8.77 -20.30 1.65
N THR A 43 9.15 -19.20 1.00
CA THR A 43 8.23 -18.18 0.48
C THR A 43 7.96 -18.42 -0.99
N THR A 44 6.68 -18.39 -1.37
CA THR A 44 6.26 -18.48 -2.77
C THR A 44 6.54 -17.17 -3.46
N GLY A 45 7.15 -17.19 -4.65
CA GLY A 45 7.57 -16.00 -5.37
C GLY A 45 6.81 -15.78 -6.68
N ALA A 46 6.54 -14.52 -7.01
CA ALA A 46 6.07 -14.13 -8.34
C ALA A 46 6.58 -12.75 -8.75
N TYR A 47 6.65 -12.54 -10.06
CA TYR A 47 6.96 -11.27 -10.70
C TYR A 47 5.76 -10.78 -11.50
N TYR A 48 5.55 -9.46 -11.50
CA TYR A 48 4.61 -8.81 -12.40
C TYR A 48 5.11 -7.42 -12.83
N GLU A 49 4.90 -7.07 -14.09
CA GLU A 49 5.21 -5.74 -14.63
C GLU A 49 4.01 -5.05 -15.28
N TYR A 50 4.02 -3.72 -15.19
CA TYR A 50 3.01 -2.86 -15.78
C TYR A 50 3.56 -1.46 -16.06
N ASP A 51 2.87 -0.73 -16.92
CA ASP A 51 3.16 0.66 -17.25
C ASP A 51 2.03 1.55 -16.74
N THR A 52 2.41 2.71 -16.20
CA THR A 52 1.49 3.77 -15.75
C THR A 52 1.78 5.06 -16.52
N LYS A 53 0.75 5.69 -17.09
CA LYS A 53 0.85 6.95 -17.86
C LYS A 53 0.98 8.17 -16.95
N ILE A 54 2.19 8.39 -16.45
CA ILE A 54 2.55 9.50 -15.59
C ILE A 54 4.04 9.81 -15.75
N GLY A 55 4.45 11.06 -15.53
CA GLY A 55 5.86 11.44 -15.46
C GLY A 55 6.53 10.86 -14.21
N PHE A 56 7.82 10.49 -14.33
CA PHE A 56 8.55 9.90 -13.21
C PHE A 56 8.60 10.79 -11.95
N PRO A 57 8.82 12.13 -12.03
CA PRO A 57 8.78 13.00 -10.86
C PRO A 57 7.43 13.01 -10.13
N ASP A 58 6.33 13.05 -10.88
CA ASP A 58 4.98 13.04 -10.30
C ASP A 58 4.68 11.68 -9.67
N PHE A 59 5.10 10.58 -10.30
CA PHE A 59 4.99 9.25 -9.72
C PHE A 59 5.69 9.14 -8.36
N LEU A 60 6.92 9.65 -8.25
CA LEU A 60 7.65 9.70 -6.98
C LEU A 60 6.90 10.54 -5.95
N GLN A 61 6.37 11.69 -6.37
CA GLN A 61 5.65 12.60 -5.50
C GLN A 61 4.38 11.98 -4.93
N TYR A 62 3.54 11.35 -5.74
CA TYR A 62 2.31 10.69 -5.28
C TYR A 62 2.57 9.42 -4.46
N SER A 63 3.58 8.62 -4.81
CA SER A 63 3.74 7.27 -4.27
C SER A 63 4.79 7.13 -3.16
N PHE A 64 5.70 8.09 -3.03
CA PHE A 64 6.84 8.01 -2.12
C PHE A 64 7.12 9.31 -1.35
N SER A 65 6.12 10.19 -1.19
CA SER A 65 6.24 11.40 -0.38
C SER A 65 5.86 11.15 1.08
N GLY A 66 6.47 11.90 1.99
CA GLY A 66 6.05 11.95 3.41
C GLY A 66 4.80 12.79 3.66
N GLN A 67 4.24 13.44 2.64
CA GLN A 67 3.07 14.33 2.74
C GLN A 67 1.83 13.79 2.00
N ILE A 68 1.96 12.66 1.29
CA ILE A 68 0.87 11.99 0.59
C ILE A 68 0.76 10.56 1.11
N PRO A 69 -0.32 10.20 1.80
CA PRO A 69 -0.52 8.83 2.30
C PRO A 69 -0.55 7.79 1.17
N LEU A 70 0.10 6.64 1.36
CA LEU A 70 0.13 5.55 0.36
C LEU A 70 -1.25 4.96 0.06
N VAL A 71 -2.22 5.12 0.98
CA VAL A 71 -3.62 4.72 0.73
C VAL A 71 -4.22 5.46 -0.48
N ILE A 72 -3.69 6.64 -0.85
CA ILE A 72 -4.14 7.40 -2.02
C ILE A 72 -3.78 6.69 -3.32
N THR A 73 -2.63 6.02 -3.40
CA THR A 73 -2.19 5.33 -4.63
C THR A 73 -2.45 3.83 -4.58
N SER A 74 -2.79 3.28 -3.41
CA SER A 74 -2.98 1.84 -3.17
C SER A 74 -4.24 1.49 -2.38
N PRO A 75 -5.41 2.11 -2.63
CA PRO A 75 -6.58 1.99 -1.76
C PRO A 75 -7.20 0.59 -1.73
N ALA A 76 -7.01 -0.21 -2.77
CA ALA A 76 -7.44 -1.61 -2.84
C ALA A 76 -6.43 -2.60 -2.24
N SER A 77 -5.37 -2.11 -1.59
CA SER A 77 -4.34 -2.95 -0.98
C SER A 77 -4.03 -2.52 0.45
N LEU A 78 -4.10 -1.22 0.74
CA LEU A 78 -3.79 -0.64 2.04
C LEU A 78 -5.04 -0.04 2.68
N ARG A 79 -5.30 -0.41 3.94
CA ARG A 79 -6.18 0.32 4.85
C ARG A 79 -5.48 1.57 5.39
N TYR A 80 -4.22 1.44 5.75
CA TYR A 80 -3.34 2.51 6.23
C TYR A 80 -1.87 2.10 6.02
N SER A 81 -0.96 3.08 5.97
CA SER A 81 0.48 2.80 5.89
C SER A 81 1.28 3.91 6.56
N GLN A 82 2.03 3.55 7.61
CA GLN A 82 2.68 4.51 8.49
C GLN A 82 4.18 4.34 8.47
N TRP A 83 4.87 5.27 7.83
CA TRP A 83 6.32 5.34 7.84
C TRP A 83 6.83 5.87 9.18
N SER A 84 7.77 5.16 9.79
CA SER A 84 8.50 5.58 10.98
C SER A 84 10.01 5.51 10.75
N SER A 85 10.75 6.46 11.32
CA SER A 85 12.22 6.44 11.27
C SER A 85 12.77 5.46 12.30
N LEU A 86 13.80 4.70 11.94
CA LEU A 86 14.55 3.87 12.89
C LEU A 86 15.27 4.79 13.89
N GLN A 87 14.95 4.61 15.19
CA GLN A 87 15.61 5.14 16.39
C GLN A 87 16.85 6.01 16.09
N GLY A 88 16.62 7.30 15.82
CA GLY A 88 17.66 8.34 15.78
C GLY A 88 18.63 8.35 14.58
N LYS A 89 18.53 7.44 13.59
CA LYS A 89 19.48 7.38 12.45
C LYS A 89 18.86 7.31 11.05
N SER A 90 17.57 7.61 10.88
CA SER A 90 16.94 7.51 9.56
C SER A 90 16.08 8.72 9.18
N ARG A 91 16.12 9.07 7.88
CA ARG A 91 15.44 10.25 7.30
C ARG A 91 13.93 10.01 7.21
N LYS A 92 13.13 11.03 7.51
CA LYS A 92 11.72 11.10 7.10
C LYS A 92 11.67 10.99 5.56
N LEU A 93 10.59 10.43 5.02
CA LEU A 93 10.33 10.54 3.59
C LEU A 93 10.32 12.03 3.18
N PRO A 94 10.86 12.38 2.02
CA PRO A 94 10.88 13.76 1.58
C PRO A 94 9.45 14.24 1.34
N GLY A 95 9.14 15.48 1.74
CA GLY A 95 7.86 16.10 1.36
C GLY A 95 7.78 16.35 -0.14
N ARG A 96 8.94 16.65 -0.76
CA ARG A 96 9.09 16.82 -2.21
C ARG A 96 10.33 16.13 -2.73
N TRP A 97 10.20 15.36 -3.80
CA TRP A 97 11.34 14.76 -4.49
C TRP A 97 12.07 15.80 -5.33
N LYS A 98 13.41 15.76 -5.29
CA LYS A 98 14.27 16.57 -6.15
C LYS A 98 14.83 15.68 -7.26
N PRO A 99 14.90 16.14 -8.51
CA PRO A 99 15.60 15.42 -9.56
C PRO A 99 17.03 15.10 -9.14
N LEU A 100 17.49 13.89 -9.47
CA LEU A 100 18.88 13.52 -9.26
C LEU A 100 19.72 14.04 -10.43
N ALA A 101 20.86 14.68 -10.15
CA ALA A 101 21.85 15.01 -11.18
C ALA A 101 22.33 13.72 -11.87
N HIS A 102 22.64 13.78 -13.17
CA HIS A 102 22.99 12.59 -13.97
C HIS A 102 24.18 11.80 -13.40
N ASP A 103 25.21 12.50 -12.91
CA ASP A 103 26.39 11.95 -12.23
C ASP A 103 26.23 11.91 -10.69
N GLY A 104 25.01 12.11 -10.20
CA GLY A 104 24.68 12.18 -8.79
C GLY A 104 24.83 10.84 -8.08
N LYS A 105 25.31 10.87 -6.84
CA LYS A 105 25.36 9.69 -5.98
C LYS A 105 23.94 9.18 -5.66
N PRO A 106 23.73 7.86 -5.54
CA PRO A 106 22.44 7.31 -5.14
C PRO A 106 21.90 7.93 -3.85
N VAL A 107 20.62 8.29 -3.85
CA VAL A 107 19.89 8.73 -2.66
C VAL A 107 19.23 7.51 -2.02
N ILE A 108 19.70 7.14 -0.83
CA ILE A 108 19.19 5.99 -0.07
C ILE A 108 18.40 6.50 1.15
N ILE A 109 17.15 6.08 1.27
CA ILE A 109 16.26 6.39 2.38
C ILE A 109 15.84 5.07 3.05
N ARG A 110 16.01 4.99 4.37
CA ARG A 110 15.67 3.79 5.15
C ARG A 110 14.70 4.14 6.26
N GLY A 111 13.80 3.22 6.56
CA GLY A 111 12.88 3.34 7.68
C GLY A 111 12.13 2.05 7.95
N THR A 112 11.20 2.15 8.87
CA THR A 112 10.22 1.12 9.18
C THR A 112 8.86 1.58 8.71
N GLN A 113 7.97 0.63 8.42
CA GLN A 113 6.63 0.93 7.98
C GLN A 113 5.66 -0.06 8.60
N ARG A 114 4.59 0.44 9.23
CA ARG A 114 3.48 -0.38 9.68
C ARG A 114 2.37 -0.31 8.63
N ASP A 115 2.03 -1.45 8.06
CA ASP A 115 0.95 -1.55 7.08
C ASP A 115 -0.23 -2.30 7.68
N GLY A 116 -1.43 -1.77 7.45
CA GLY A 116 -2.67 -2.53 7.56
C GLY A 116 -3.22 -2.73 6.16
N ILE A 117 -3.45 -3.98 5.74
CA ILE A 117 -3.95 -4.25 4.38
C ILE A 117 -5.47 -4.31 4.31
N THR A 118 -6.02 -4.15 3.11
CA THR A 118 -7.46 -4.37 2.87
C THR A 118 -7.80 -5.87 2.91
N PRO A 119 -9.08 -6.24 3.12
CA PRO A 119 -9.52 -7.64 3.03
C PRO A 119 -9.14 -8.27 1.70
N ASP A 120 -8.64 -9.51 1.77
CA ASP A 120 -8.43 -10.36 0.61
C ASP A 120 -9.75 -10.66 -0.11
N GLN A 121 -9.72 -10.72 -1.45
CA GLN A 121 -10.92 -10.90 -2.27
C GLN A 121 -11.54 -12.31 -2.13
N THR A 122 -10.77 -13.30 -1.67
CA THR A 122 -11.22 -14.69 -1.56
C THR A 122 -11.69 -15.02 -0.14
N THR A 123 -10.83 -14.71 0.83
CA THR A 123 -11.02 -15.12 2.24
C THR A 123 -11.62 -14.00 3.10
N GLY A 124 -11.54 -12.75 2.65
CA GLY A 124 -11.90 -11.57 3.45
C GLY A 124 -10.96 -11.33 4.63
N VAL A 125 -9.83 -12.04 4.73
CA VAL A 125 -8.87 -11.81 5.82
C VAL A 125 -8.04 -10.55 5.52
N TYR A 126 -7.82 -9.72 6.54
CA TYR A 126 -6.82 -8.65 6.50
C TYR A 126 -5.82 -8.79 7.65
N TYR A 127 -4.64 -8.21 7.45
CA TYR A 127 -3.49 -8.31 8.36
C TYR A 127 -2.90 -6.93 8.64
N GLU A 128 -2.15 -6.86 9.73
CA GLU A 128 -1.29 -5.73 10.06
C GLU A 128 0.11 -6.25 10.36
N TYR A 129 1.15 -5.59 9.87
CA TYR A 129 2.54 -6.04 10.03
C TYR A 129 3.54 -4.91 9.82
N ASP A 130 4.75 -5.12 10.36
CA ASP A 130 5.87 -4.18 10.25
C ASP A 130 6.87 -4.61 9.18
N LEU A 131 7.33 -3.63 8.41
CA LEU A 131 8.32 -3.76 7.35
C LEU A 131 9.57 -2.94 7.70
N LYS A 132 10.75 -3.48 7.40
CA LYS A 132 11.93 -2.67 7.07
C LYS A 132 11.82 -2.28 5.61
N ARG A 133 11.97 -0.99 5.32
CA ARG A 133 11.84 -0.44 3.97
C ARG A 133 13.06 0.41 3.60
N THR A 134 13.55 0.21 2.38
CA THR A 134 14.64 1.01 1.79
C THR A 134 14.22 1.49 0.41
N LEU A 135 14.33 2.80 0.17
CA LEU A 135 14.17 3.43 -1.13
C LEU A 135 15.54 3.85 -1.66
N ILE A 136 15.83 3.55 -2.91
CA ILE A 136 17.08 3.89 -3.58
C ILE A 136 16.72 4.62 -4.87
N LEU A 137 16.97 5.93 -4.93
CA LEU A 137 16.89 6.70 -6.16
C LEU A 137 18.29 6.84 -6.74
N LEU A 138 18.49 6.42 -7.98
CA LEU A 138 19.78 6.48 -8.67
C LEU A 138 19.57 6.73 -10.17
N HIS A 139 20.65 7.11 -10.86
CA HIS A 139 20.70 7.01 -12.32
C HIS A 139 21.20 5.64 -12.74
N PHE A 140 20.60 5.12 -13.80
CA PHE A 140 21.05 3.94 -14.51
C PHE A 140 21.07 4.26 -16.01
N ASN A 141 22.27 4.39 -16.57
CA ASN A 141 22.49 5.05 -17.86
C ASN A 141 21.85 6.46 -17.83
N GLU A 142 21.03 6.79 -18.83
CA GLU A 142 20.32 8.08 -18.93
C GLU A 142 19.01 8.15 -18.13
N GLN A 143 18.61 7.07 -17.45
CA GLN A 143 17.29 6.96 -16.81
C GLN A 143 17.39 7.07 -15.29
N GLN A 144 16.48 7.85 -14.68
CA GLN A 144 16.27 7.78 -13.24
C GLN A 144 15.48 6.53 -12.87
N VAL A 145 15.95 5.85 -11.83
CA VAL A 145 15.37 4.62 -11.32
C VAL A 145 15.14 4.74 -9.82
N LEU A 146 13.95 4.34 -9.37
CA LEU A 146 13.66 4.10 -7.97
C LEU A 146 13.57 2.59 -7.73
N VAL A 147 14.40 2.09 -6.81
CA VAL A 147 14.28 0.74 -6.26
C VAL A 147 13.68 0.83 -4.86
N SER A 148 12.54 0.18 -4.64
CA SER A 148 11.90 0.03 -3.32
C SER A 148 12.07 -1.40 -2.83
N ILE A 149 12.66 -1.57 -1.65
CA ILE A 149 12.89 -2.86 -1.02
C ILE A 149 12.09 -2.91 0.27
N SER A 150 11.32 -3.97 0.46
CA SER A 150 10.52 -4.22 1.66
C SER A 150 10.80 -5.61 2.21
N LYS A 151 10.96 -5.73 3.53
CA LYS A 151 11.10 -7.01 4.23
C LYS A 151 10.31 -6.95 5.54
N GLN A 152 9.42 -7.91 5.73
CA GLN A 152 8.69 -8.07 6.98
C GLN A 152 9.63 -8.35 8.14
N MET A 153 9.40 -7.66 9.26
CA MET A 153 10.27 -7.72 10.44
C MET A 153 9.98 -8.94 11.30
N ASN A 154 8.70 -9.22 11.57
CA ASN A 154 8.20 -10.31 12.39
C ASN A 154 6.94 -10.88 11.75
N ILE A 155 6.49 -12.07 12.17
CA ILE A 155 5.16 -12.61 11.82
C ILE A 155 4.10 -11.52 12.04
N SER A 156 3.13 -11.42 11.12
CA SER A 156 2.07 -10.42 11.20
C SER A 156 1.23 -10.58 12.47
N ASP A 157 0.41 -9.58 12.76
CA ASP A 157 -0.74 -9.79 13.63
C ASP A 157 -1.63 -10.91 13.08
N VAL A 158 -2.44 -11.51 13.95
CA VAL A 158 -3.41 -12.52 13.55
C VAL A 158 -4.41 -11.94 12.55
N GLY A 159 -4.72 -12.72 11.51
CA GLY A 159 -5.70 -12.37 10.50
C GLY A 159 -7.08 -12.10 11.09
N LYS A 160 -7.71 -11.01 10.63
CA LYS A 160 -9.04 -10.58 11.07
C LYS A 160 -10.02 -10.56 9.90
N LYS A 161 -11.31 -10.76 10.21
CA LYS A 161 -12.39 -10.78 9.22
C LYS A 161 -12.72 -9.38 8.75
N GLY A 162 -12.65 -9.15 7.46
CA GLY A 162 -13.16 -7.96 6.81
C GLY A 162 -14.01 -8.30 5.59
N PHE A 163 -14.70 -7.29 5.09
CA PHE A 163 -15.67 -7.44 4.03
C PHE A 163 -15.50 -6.31 3.02
N ILE A 164 -15.48 -6.68 1.74
CA ILE A 164 -15.62 -5.73 0.64
C ILE A 164 -17.10 -5.35 0.55
N LEU A 165 -17.39 -4.05 0.54
CA LEU A 165 -18.73 -3.50 0.55
C LEU A 165 -19.07 -2.98 -0.85
N GLY A 166 -19.88 -3.74 -1.60
CA GLY A 166 -20.20 -3.42 -2.99
C GLY A 166 -19.06 -3.81 -3.94
N ASN A 167 -18.76 -2.93 -4.90
CA ASN A 167 -17.67 -3.14 -5.84
C ASN A 167 -16.31 -2.85 -5.18
N ASP A 168 -15.33 -3.73 -5.37
CA ASP A 168 -13.99 -3.55 -4.83
C ASP A 168 -13.29 -2.29 -5.39
N ASP A 169 -13.63 -1.88 -6.61
CA ASP A 169 -13.12 -0.66 -7.23
C ASP A 169 -13.65 0.64 -6.57
N ASP A 170 -14.63 0.54 -5.67
CA ASP A 170 -15.16 1.67 -4.86
C ASP A 170 -14.39 1.85 -3.53
N TRP A 171 -13.51 0.91 -3.18
CA TRP A 171 -12.65 0.95 -2.00
C TRP A 171 -13.42 1.12 -0.68
N ASN A 172 -14.57 0.48 -0.57
CA ASN A 172 -15.39 0.45 0.63
C ASN A 172 -15.21 -0.90 1.34
N TYR A 173 -14.69 -0.84 2.57
CA TYR A 173 -14.37 -2.03 3.35
C TYR A 173 -14.91 -1.90 4.77
N TYR A 174 -15.42 -3.01 5.31
CA TYR A 174 -15.75 -3.15 6.72
C TYR A 174 -14.70 -4.02 7.41
N TYR A 175 -14.17 -3.54 8.54
CA TYR A 175 -13.16 -4.22 9.33
C TYR A 175 -13.77 -4.61 10.67
N SER A 176 -14.09 -5.90 10.86
CA SER A 176 -14.86 -6.34 12.04
C SER A 176 -14.08 -6.34 13.36
N GLY A 177 -12.76 -6.32 13.29
CA GLY A 177 -11.87 -6.58 14.44
C GLY A 177 -11.84 -8.04 14.91
N GLU A 178 -12.75 -8.90 14.43
CA GLU A 178 -12.81 -10.31 14.83
C GLU A 178 -11.67 -11.11 14.19
N THR A 179 -11.00 -11.94 14.99
CA THR A 179 -10.04 -12.93 14.45
C THR A 179 -10.77 -13.94 13.56
N GLY A 180 -10.17 -14.29 12.42
CA GLY A 180 -10.69 -15.33 11.53
C GLY A 180 -10.81 -14.92 10.08
N SER A 181 -11.37 -15.83 9.28
CA SER A 181 -11.76 -15.62 7.88
C SER A 181 -13.23 -15.26 7.75
N ALA A 182 -13.57 -14.44 6.74
CA ALA A 182 -14.96 -14.18 6.36
C ALA A 182 -15.53 -15.31 5.49
N GLN A 183 -14.68 -16.22 4.99
CA GLN A 183 -15.08 -17.37 4.21
C GLN A 183 -15.81 -18.42 5.07
N ALA A 184 -16.94 -18.90 4.55
CA ALA A 184 -17.73 -19.95 5.20
C ALA A 184 -16.88 -21.18 5.53
N GLY A 185 -17.05 -21.73 6.74
CA GLY A 185 -16.29 -22.88 7.24
C GLY A 185 -14.88 -22.56 7.76
N LEU A 186 -14.33 -21.37 7.49
CA LEU A 186 -12.97 -20.96 7.90
C LEU A 186 -12.95 -19.86 8.97
N GLY A 187 -14.09 -19.52 9.56
CA GLY A 187 -14.19 -18.42 10.53
C GLY A 187 -13.36 -18.58 11.81
N TRP A 188 -12.92 -19.80 12.12
CA TRP A 188 -12.11 -20.13 13.29
C TRP A 188 -10.59 -20.09 13.01
N VAL A 189 -10.18 -19.97 11.74
CA VAL A 189 -8.78 -20.05 11.32
C VAL A 189 -7.99 -18.83 11.81
N LYS A 190 -6.92 -19.08 12.58
CA LYS A 190 -5.95 -18.05 12.99
C LYS A 190 -4.79 -18.03 12.00
N SER A 191 -4.94 -17.30 10.91
CA SER A 191 -3.91 -17.19 9.88
C SER A 191 -2.92 -16.05 10.17
N TYR A 192 -1.75 -16.13 9.55
CA TYR A 192 -0.69 -15.13 9.64
C TYR A 192 0.02 -14.99 8.29
N ILE A 193 0.60 -13.82 8.05
CA ILE A 193 1.72 -13.67 7.11
C ILE A 193 2.98 -14.02 7.91
N TYR A 194 3.56 -15.17 7.62
CA TYR A 194 4.76 -15.64 8.31
C TYR A 194 6.03 -14.98 7.80
N ASP A 195 6.07 -14.67 6.51
CA ASP A 195 7.17 -13.93 5.91
C ASP A 195 6.73 -13.24 4.62
N TYR A 196 7.30 -12.06 4.37
CA TYR A 196 7.06 -11.25 3.19
C TYR A 196 8.32 -10.47 2.83
N PHE A 197 8.66 -10.43 1.55
CA PHE A 197 9.58 -9.45 1.02
C PHE A 197 9.30 -9.12 -0.44
N SER A 198 9.64 -7.89 -0.82
CA SER A 198 9.50 -7.42 -2.19
C SER A 198 10.66 -6.52 -2.58
N VAL A 199 11.01 -6.58 -3.86
CA VAL A 199 11.84 -5.58 -4.53
C VAL A 199 11.04 -5.07 -5.71
N ALA A 200 10.80 -3.77 -5.75
CA ALA A 200 10.11 -3.08 -6.82
C ALA A 200 11.08 -2.14 -7.53
N VAL A 201 11.07 -2.14 -8.85
CA VAL A 201 11.83 -1.22 -9.69
C VAL A 201 10.84 -0.35 -10.44
N TYR A 202 11.04 0.96 -10.37
CA TYR A 202 10.29 1.95 -11.13
C TYR A 202 11.27 2.78 -11.95
N THR A 203 11.00 2.90 -13.24
CA THR A 203 11.86 3.64 -14.16
C THR A 203 11.00 4.32 -15.21
N GLU A 204 11.45 5.46 -15.68
CA GLU A 204 10.84 6.08 -16.86
C GLU A 204 11.04 5.17 -18.07
N SER A 205 9.97 4.95 -18.82
CA SER A 205 10.00 4.30 -20.11
C SER A 205 10.21 5.36 -21.18
N SER A 206 11.02 5.07 -22.19
CA SER A 206 11.34 5.98 -23.31
C SER A 206 10.15 6.27 -24.25
N SER A 207 8.91 5.97 -23.85
CA SER A 207 7.70 6.15 -24.64
C SER A 207 7.19 7.60 -24.60
N SER A 208 6.48 8.01 -25.67
CA SER A 208 5.62 9.20 -25.67
C SER A 208 4.15 8.79 -25.78
N PRO A 209 3.25 9.20 -24.87
CA PRO A 209 3.50 10.04 -23.70
C PRO A 209 4.37 9.34 -22.63
N ALA A 210 4.93 10.11 -21.70
CA ALA A 210 5.77 9.60 -20.62
C ALA A 210 5.03 8.52 -19.81
N THR A 211 5.74 7.42 -19.54
CA THR A 211 5.22 6.32 -18.73
C THR A 211 6.25 5.89 -17.70
N VAL A 212 5.78 5.43 -16.55
CA VAL A 212 6.62 4.73 -15.56
C VAL A 212 6.38 3.24 -15.70
N ARG A 213 7.46 2.52 -16.05
CA ARG A 213 7.53 1.06 -16.00
C ARG A 213 7.77 0.64 -14.56
N ALA A 214 6.91 -0.23 -14.05
CA ALA A 214 7.06 -0.89 -12.76
C ALA A 214 7.33 -2.39 -12.97
N GLY A 215 8.36 -2.92 -12.32
CA GLY A 215 8.60 -4.36 -12.21
C GLY A 215 8.67 -4.76 -10.74
N ILE A 216 7.73 -5.61 -10.30
CA ILE A 216 7.55 -5.98 -8.91
C ILE A 216 7.92 -7.45 -8.73
N PHE A 217 8.93 -7.71 -7.91
CA PHE A 217 9.31 -9.04 -7.46
C PHE A 217 8.81 -9.21 -6.03
N GLN A 218 8.02 -10.24 -5.77
CA GLN A 218 7.37 -10.42 -4.46
C GLN A 218 7.40 -11.87 -4.02
N TRP A 219 7.70 -12.07 -2.74
CA TRP A 219 7.70 -13.37 -2.08
C TRP A 219 6.88 -13.32 -0.81
N ILE A 220 5.98 -14.29 -0.65
CA ILE A 220 5.07 -14.36 0.50
C ILE A 220 4.98 -15.79 1.01
N ARG A 221 4.99 -15.93 2.34
CA ARG A 221 4.59 -17.14 3.05
C ARG A 221 3.49 -16.78 4.02
N ALA A 222 2.27 -17.20 3.74
CA ALA A 222 1.11 -16.92 4.59
C ALA A 222 0.19 -18.13 4.69
N GLY A 223 -0.49 -18.27 5.82
CA GLY A 223 -1.32 -19.43 6.06
C GLY A 223 -1.63 -19.68 7.53
N TRP A 224 -1.85 -20.93 7.89
CA TRP A 224 -2.25 -21.37 9.23
C TRP A 224 -1.40 -22.55 9.71
N SER A 225 -1.13 -22.62 11.01
CA SER A 225 -0.33 -23.67 11.65
C SER A 225 1.08 -23.85 11.06
N GLY A 226 1.70 -22.76 10.58
CA GLY A 226 3.01 -22.76 9.93
C GLY A 226 3.01 -23.20 8.46
N ILE A 227 1.89 -23.69 7.94
CA ILE A 227 1.73 -24.16 6.56
C ILE A 227 1.54 -22.96 5.63
N ASN A 228 2.27 -22.94 4.50
CA ASN A 228 2.11 -21.94 3.46
C ASN A 228 0.98 -22.34 2.51
N PHE A 229 -0.04 -21.49 2.38
CA PHE A 229 -1.14 -21.66 1.42
C PHE A 229 -1.03 -20.71 0.22
N VAL A 230 0.03 -19.89 0.16
CA VAL A 230 0.22 -18.94 -0.94
C VAL A 230 0.73 -19.66 -2.17
N GLN A 231 0.02 -19.47 -3.28
CA GLN A 231 0.44 -19.87 -4.63
C GLN A 231 0.85 -18.63 -5.44
N ALA A 232 1.68 -18.82 -6.46
CA ALA A 232 2.17 -17.71 -7.29
C ALA A 232 1.01 -16.92 -7.94
N GLU A 233 -0.05 -17.61 -8.35
CA GLU A 233 -1.25 -16.97 -8.90
C GLU A 233 -1.97 -16.05 -7.91
N HIS A 234 -1.94 -16.34 -6.60
CA HIS A 234 -2.50 -15.45 -5.57
C HIS A 234 -1.70 -14.14 -5.51
N ILE A 235 -0.37 -14.23 -5.58
CA ILE A 235 0.53 -13.06 -5.57
C ILE A 235 0.31 -12.22 -6.83
N ILE A 236 0.22 -12.86 -8.01
CA ILE A 236 -0.02 -12.19 -9.29
C ILE A 236 -1.40 -11.50 -9.30
N LYS A 237 -2.47 -12.18 -8.85
CA LYS A 237 -3.81 -11.58 -8.72
C LYS A 237 -3.77 -10.34 -7.83
N GLY A 238 -3.06 -10.41 -6.70
CA GLY A 238 -2.85 -9.26 -5.81
C GLY A 238 -2.11 -8.09 -6.49
N MET A 239 -1.01 -8.36 -7.21
CA MET A 239 -0.26 -7.33 -7.93
C MET A 239 -1.07 -6.69 -9.07
N LYS A 240 -1.91 -7.47 -9.78
CA LYS A 240 -2.84 -6.96 -10.79
C LYS A 240 -3.95 -6.10 -10.19
N ARG A 241 -4.52 -6.52 -9.05
CA ARG A 241 -5.52 -5.73 -8.30
C ARG A 241 -4.93 -4.38 -7.89
N HIS A 242 -3.71 -4.38 -7.36
CA HIS A 242 -2.98 -3.18 -6.99
C HIS A 242 -2.72 -2.27 -8.21
N SER A 243 -2.10 -2.80 -9.27
CA SER A 243 -1.73 -2.00 -10.44
C SER A 243 -2.94 -1.41 -11.18
N LYS A 244 -4.04 -2.16 -11.29
CA LYS A 244 -5.29 -1.67 -11.88
C LYS A 244 -5.80 -0.41 -11.15
N ASN A 245 -5.81 -0.46 -9.82
CA ASN A 245 -6.30 0.65 -9.00
C ASN A 245 -5.32 1.83 -8.97
N LEU A 246 -4.01 1.56 -8.89
CA LEU A 246 -2.99 2.60 -8.99
C LEU A 246 -3.10 3.36 -10.33
N LYS A 247 -3.28 2.63 -11.44
CA LYS A 247 -3.46 3.23 -12.77
C LYS A 247 -4.75 4.04 -12.89
N SER A 248 -5.87 3.53 -12.38
CA SER A 248 -7.14 4.27 -12.45
C SER A 248 -7.11 5.58 -11.66
N ILE A 249 -6.18 5.72 -10.70
CA ILE A 249 -5.95 6.94 -9.93
C ILE A 249 -4.94 7.83 -10.64
N LEU A 250 -3.73 7.33 -10.89
CA LEU A 250 -2.61 8.12 -11.39
C LEU A 250 -2.78 8.58 -12.85
N GLU A 251 -3.60 7.87 -13.64
CA GLU A 251 -3.92 8.24 -15.02
C GLU A 251 -5.25 9.03 -15.11
N SER A 252 -5.90 9.33 -13.97
CA SER A 252 -7.17 10.05 -13.97
C SER A 252 -6.98 11.53 -14.27
N PRO A 253 -7.80 12.12 -15.18
CA PRO A 253 -7.80 13.57 -15.39
C PRO A 253 -8.32 14.35 -14.16
N ASN A 254 -9.01 13.67 -13.23
CA ASN A 254 -9.56 14.28 -12.02
C ASN A 254 -8.64 14.12 -10.79
N LEU A 255 -7.44 13.58 -10.95
CA LEU A 255 -6.47 13.46 -9.85
C LEU A 255 -6.05 14.87 -9.38
N PRO A 256 -6.29 15.25 -8.11
CA PRO A 256 -5.82 16.52 -7.60
C PRO A 256 -4.29 16.58 -7.62
N PRO A 257 -3.71 17.75 -7.93
CA PRO A 257 -2.26 17.88 -7.97
C PRO A 257 -1.65 17.63 -6.58
N PRO A 258 -0.37 17.22 -6.50
CA PRO A 258 0.22 16.72 -5.26
C PRO A 258 0.17 17.71 -4.09
N GLU A 259 0.35 19.00 -4.36
CA GLU A 259 0.29 20.07 -3.36
C GLU A 259 -1.11 20.21 -2.75
N GLN A 260 -2.17 19.96 -3.51
CA GLN A 260 -3.53 20.00 -3.00
C GLN A 260 -3.78 18.80 -2.08
N ILE A 261 -3.31 17.61 -2.45
CA ILE A 261 -3.40 16.41 -1.58
C ILE A 261 -2.63 16.64 -0.27
N ALA A 262 -1.41 17.19 -0.37
CA ALA A 262 -0.58 17.51 0.80
C ALA A 262 -1.23 18.57 1.69
N ALA A 263 -1.86 19.60 1.12
CA ALA A 263 -2.59 20.62 1.87
C ALA A 263 -3.78 20.03 2.63
N THR A 264 -4.57 19.15 1.99
CA THR A 264 -5.68 18.44 2.65
C THR A 264 -5.17 17.56 3.80
N TYR A 265 -4.06 16.84 3.60
CA TYR A 265 -3.44 16.05 4.65
C TYR A 265 -3.01 16.91 5.84
N GLN A 266 -2.36 18.05 5.58
CA GLN A 266 -1.94 19.00 6.62
C GLN A 266 -3.13 19.59 7.37
N TRP A 267 -4.20 19.94 6.67
CA TRP A 267 -5.44 20.43 7.27
C TRP A 267 -6.09 19.37 8.17
N LEU A 268 -6.27 18.13 7.70
CA LEU A 268 -6.76 17.04 8.55
C LEU A 268 -5.86 16.80 9.77
N SER A 269 -4.55 16.95 9.58
CA SER A 269 -3.56 16.82 10.65
C SER A 269 -3.63 17.96 11.67
N SER A 270 -4.13 19.14 11.31
CA SER A 270 -4.24 20.29 12.22
C SER A 270 -5.59 20.38 12.93
N LEU A 271 -6.59 19.59 12.53
CA LEU A 271 -7.89 19.57 13.19
C LEU A 271 -7.79 19.21 14.69
N PRO A 272 -8.66 19.81 15.53
CA PRO A 272 -8.84 19.37 16.91
C PRO A 272 -9.14 17.86 16.99
N PRO A 273 -8.57 17.13 17.98
CA PRO A 273 -8.76 15.68 18.07
C PRO A 273 -10.23 15.23 18.10
N ASN A 274 -11.10 15.98 18.76
CA ASN A 274 -12.54 15.72 18.82
C ASN A 274 -13.22 15.83 17.45
N GLU A 275 -12.86 16.83 16.63
CA GLU A 275 -13.42 16.99 15.29
C GLU A 275 -12.96 15.87 14.36
N LEU A 276 -11.68 15.51 14.42
CA LEU A 276 -11.12 14.42 13.63
C LEU A 276 -11.78 13.09 13.97
N VAL A 277 -11.96 12.80 15.26
CA VAL A 277 -12.68 11.61 15.75
C VAL A 277 -14.14 11.63 15.32
N ALA A 278 -14.84 12.76 15.38
CA ALA A 278 -16.23 12.85 14.95
C ALA A 278 -16.41 12.50 13.46
N LYS A 279 -15.54 13.04 12.59
CA LYS A 279 -15.52 12.70 11.15
C LYS A 279 -15.27 11.20 10.93
N TYR A 280 -14.33 10.62 11.67
CA TYR A 280 -14.03 9.19 11.60
C TYR A 280 -15.19 8.32 12.07
N THR A 281 -15.83 8.67 13.18
CA THR A 281 -16.99 7.94 13.71
C THR A 281 -18.14 7.96 12.70
N ALA A 282 -18.39 9.07 12.01
CA ALA A 282 -19.37 9.13 10.94
C ALA A 282 -19.06 8.15 9.80
N LEU A 283 -17.79 8.07 9.36
CA LEU A 283 -17.34 7.11 8.35
C LEU A 283 -17.52 5.65 8.82
N GLN A 284 -17.14 5.35 10.06
CA GLN A 284 -17.28 4.01 10.61
C GLN A 284 -18.76 3.60 10.74
N GLN A 285 -19.64 4.52 11.11
CA GLN A 285 -21.08 4.30 11.15
C GLN A 285 -21.64 4.04 9.75
N ALA A 286 -21.24 4.82 8.75
CA ALA A 286 -21.67 4.62 7.36
C ALA A 286 -21.23 3.25 6.81
N ARG A 287 -20.00 2.82 7.12
CA ARG A 287 -19.49 1.47 6.78
C ARG A 287 -20.28 0.37 7.46
N LEU A 288 -20.61 0.54 8.75
CA LEU A 288 -21.41 -0.42 9.50
C LEU A 288 -22.82 -0.56 8.89
N VAL A 289 -23.49 0.56 8.63
CA VAL A 289 -24.82 0.58 7.99
C VAL A 289 -24.75 -0.15 6.66
N LEU A 290 -23.77 0.17 5.80
CA LEU A 290 -23.60 -0.49 4.51
C LEU A 290 -23.31 -1.99 4.64
N ALA A 291 -22.52 -2.41 5.64
CA ALA A 291 -22.23 -3.82 5.87
C ALA A 291 -23.47 -4.61 6.30
N VAL A 292 -24.35 -4.00 7.11
CA VAL A 292 -25.63 -4.60 7.53
C VAL A 292 -26.61 -4.66 6.36
N THR A 293 -26.82 -3.54 5.66
CA THR A 293 -27.80 -3.47 4.55
C THR A 293 -27.41 -4.31 3.35
N SER A 294 -26.11 -4.52 3.11
CA SER A 294 -25.60 -5.45 2.09
C SER A 294 -25.59 -6.92 2.53
N GLY A 295 -26.03 -7.23 3.75
CA GLY A 295 -26.08 -8.58 4.30
C GLY A 295 -24.71 -9.22 4.57
N LYS A 296 -23.62 -8.45 4.55
CA LYS A 296 -22.25 -8.94 4.85
C LYS A 296 -22.08 -9.28 6.33
N ILE A 297 -22.77 -8.55 7.19
CA ILE A 297 -22.89 -8.84 8.62
C ILE A 297 -24.35 -8.82 9.02
N LYS A 298 -24.70 -9.56 10.08
CA LYS A 298 -26.02 -9.42 10.71
C LYS A 298 -26.08 -8.09 11.45
N SER A 299 -27.28 -7.53 11.61
CA SER A 299 -27.50 -6.39 12.51
C SER A 299 -26.80 -6.67 13.83
N PRO A 300 -26.02 -5.70 14.38
CA PRO A 300 -25.26 -5.96 15.58
C PRO A 300 -26.22 -6.41 16.67
N GLU A 301 -26.14 -7.69 17.05
CA GLU A 301 -26.61 -8.10 18.37
C GLU A 301 -25.94 -7.15 19.36
N THR A 302 -26.66 -6.74 20.39
CA THR A 302 -26.29 -5.82 21.47
C THR A 302 -25.07 -6.26 22.30
N LYS A 303 -24.08 -6.93 21.69
CA LYS A 303 -22.69 -6.90 22.12
C LYS A 303 -22.27 -5.43 22.02
N LYS A 304 -22.08 -4.83 23.20
CA LYS A 304 -21.59 -3.47 23.41
C LYS A 304 -20.74 -3.02 22.23
N PRO A 305 -20.96 -1.81 21.65
CA PRO A 305 -20.08 -1.28 20.62
C PRO A 305 -18.69 -1.45 21.19
N ASN A 306 -17.93 -2.39 20.63
CA ASN A 306 -16.62 -2.71 21.14
C ASN A 306 -15.91 -1.39 21.00
N ALA A 307 -15.70 -0.68 22.12
CA ALA A 307 -15.50 0.76 22.15
C ALA A 307 -14.49 1.04 21.06
N LEU A 308 -14.94 1.61 19.93
CA LEU A 308 -14.20 1.61 18.67
C LEU A 308 -12.80 2.01 19.06
N ALA A 309 -11.84 1.07 19.12
CA ALA A 309 -10.55 1.38 19.68
C ALA A 309 -10.04 2.51 18.81
N HIS A 310 -9.92 3.72 19.37
CA HIS A 310 -9.66 4.89 18.53
C HIS A 310 -8.29 4.65 17.94
N PRO A 311 -8.20 4.41 16.62
CA PRO A 311 -6.90 4.09 16.06
C PRO A 311 -6.02 5.33 16.18
N PRO A 312 -4.69 5.17 16.06
CA PRO A 312 -3.77 6.31 16.04
C PRO A 312 -4.24 7.38 15.06
N LYS A 313 -4.01 8.64 15.41
CA LYS A 313 -4.43 9.84 14.64
C LYS A 313 -4.16 9.68 13.14
N GLU A 314 -2.99 9.17 12.79
CA GLU A 314 -2.53 9.01 11.42
C GLU A 314 -3.38 7.98 10.64
N GLN A 315 -3.89 6.92 11.30
CA GLN A 315 -4.81 5.98 10.63
C GLN A 315 -6.18 6.62 10.36
N ILE A 316 -6.64 7.51 11.23
CA ILE A 316 -7.86 8.28 11.00
C ILE A 316 -7.67 9.19 9.78
N ILE A 317 -6.54 9.88 9.70
CA ILE A 317 -6.21 10.76 8.58
C ILE A 317 -6.14 9.96 7.27
N ASP A 318 -5.48 8.80 7.25
CA ASP A 318 -5.44 7.92 6.06
C ASP A 318 -6.85 7.56 5.58
N ALA A 319 -7.74 7.18 6.51
CA ALA A 319 -9.12 6.83 6.17
C ALA A 319 -9.91 8.01 5.59
N LEU A 320 -9.74 9.22 6.13
CA LEU A 320 -10.42 10.43 5.63
C LEU A 320 -9.82 10.93 4.32
N MET A 321 -8.50 10.81 4.14
CA MET A 321 -7.81 11.12 2.89
C MET A 321 -8.29 10.23 1.74
N LEU A 322 -8.61 8.96 2.02
CA LEU A 322 -9.24 8.08 1.02
C LEU A 322 -10.63 8.58 0.60
N GLU A 323 -11.47 9.03 1.54
CA GLU A 323 -12.78 9.59 1.20
C GLU A 323 -12.66 10.90 0.42
N TYR A 324 -11.67 11.74 0.74
CA TYR A 324 -11.32 12.91 -0.07
C TYR A 324 -10.96 12.53 -1.51
N LEU A 325 -10.08 11.53 -1.69
CA LEU A 325 -9.70 11.07 -3.02
C LEU A 325 -10.90 10.56 -3.80
N LYS A 326 -11.78 9.76 -3.17
CA LYS A 326 -12.99 9.26 -3.83
C LYS A 326 -13.82 10.41 -4.37
N ILE A 327 -14.08 11.43 -3.56
CA ILE A 327 -14.84 12.61 -3.98
C ILE A 327 -14.15 13.33 -5.16
N ALA A 328 -12.83 13.53 -5.07
CA ALA A 328 -12.07 14.18 -6.13
C ALA A 328 -12.13 13.42 -7.46
N LEU A 329 -12.07 12.09 -7.41
CA LEU A 329 -12.15 11.22 -8.58
C LEU A 329 -13.58 10.98 -9.09
N GLY A 330 -14.60 11.55 -8.44
CA GLY A 330 -16.01 11.31 -8.76
C GLY A 330 -16.52 9.92 -8.38
N LYS A 331 -15.84 9.24 -7.45
CA LYS A 331 -16.24 7.94 -6.89
C LYS A 331 -17.21 8.10 -5.72
N PRO A 332 -18.06 7.09 -5.45
CA PRO A 332 -18.93 7.10 -4.28
C PRO A 332 -18.14 7.15 -2.97
N SER A 333 -18.32 8.21 -2.18
CA SER A 333 -17.84 8.30 -0.81
C SER A 333 -18.97 7.99 0.17
N LEU A 334 -18.64 7.34 1.29
CA LEU A 334 -19.63 6.96 2.31
C LEU A 334 -20.03 8.12 3.23
N ILE A 335 -19.27 9.20 3.20
CA ILE A 335 -19.55 10.43 3.94
C ILE A 335 -19.56 11.60 2.94
N ASN A 336 -20.43 12.57 3.18
CA ASN A 336 -20.60 13.67 2.23
C ASN A 336 -19.38 14.60 2.20
N LYS A 337 -19.31 15.43 1.15
CA LYS A 337 -18.24 16.41 0.96
C LYS A 337 -18.10 17.39 2.13
N GLN A 338 -19.20 17.77 2.77
CA GLN A 338 -19.20 18.64 3.94
C GLN A 338 -18.45 18.00 5.12
N ILE A 339 -18.69 16.72 5.40
CA ILE A 339 -18.00 15.97 6.46
C ILE A 339 -16.51 15.81 6.13
N VAL A 340 -16.17 15.50 4.87
CA VAL A 340 -14.77 15.27 4.48
C VAL A 340 -13.95 16.57 4.41
N LEU A 341 -14.48 17.61 3.78
CA LEU A 341 -13.74 18.83 3.43
C LEU A 341 -14.08 20.05 4.30
N GLY A 342 -15.11 19.98 5.14
CA GLY A 342 -15.56 21.12 5.94
C GLY A 342 -16.11 22.30 5.11
N MET A 343 -16.43 22.07 3.83
CA MET A 343 -17.00 23.08 2.93
C MET A 343 -18.52 22.94 2.90
N ASN A 344 -19.26 24.02 3.18
CA ASN A 344 -20.72 24.08 3.05
C ASN A 344 -21.20 23.87 1.62
#